data_AF-A0A3E2YF61-F1
#
_entry.id   AF-A0A3E2YF61-F1
#
_cell.length_a   1.000
_cell.length_b   1.000
_cell.length_c   1.000
_cell.angle_alpha   90.00
_cell.angle_beta   90.00
_cell.angle_gamma   90.00
#
_symmetry.space_group_name_H-M   'P 1'
#
loop_
_entity.id
_entity.type
_entity.pdbx_description
1 polymer ?
#
loop_
_entity_poly.entity_id
_entity_poly.type
_entity_poly.pdbx_seq_one_letter_code
_entity_poly.pdbx_strand_id
1 'polypeptide(L)'
;MSRSAFGDLQVWGPQTGSRLAITAQYGWVVPTDRLGPVMSDDGRNDRLYALLMCQDRRNVDLDRADEKPLFDRILALRGPVGPDTIYGFVPALGLGGALRPDRAGIFDGPVRLELLAEFSERRIVDKEDLLHMWIGQ
;
A
#
# COMPACT_ATOMS: atom_id res chain seq x y z
N MET A 1 -1.23 -8.35 10.59
CA MET A 1 -1.63 -7.44 9.50
C MET A 1 -0.95 -6.11 9.75
N SER A 2 -0.46 -5.44 8.73
CA SER A 2 0.08 -4.07 8.81
C SER A 2 -0.57 -3.19 7.73
N ARG A 3 -0.52 -1.87 7.94
CA ARG A 3 -1.11 -0.86 7.04
C ARG A 3 -0.15 0.32 6.87
N SER A 4 0.04 0.80 5.64
CA SER A 4 0.80 2.03 5.35
C SER A 4 -0.01 3.30 5.67
N ALA A 5 0.65 4.47 5.67
CA ALA A 5 -0.04 5.76 5.82
C ALA A 5 -0.99 6.07 4.66
N PHE A 6 -0.83 5.42 3.51
CA PHE A 6 -1.71 5.54 2.34
C PHE A 6 -2.80 4.47 2.30
N GLY A 7 -2.87 3.59 3.30
CA GLY A 7 -3.88 2.54 3.37
C GLY A 7 -3.51 1.27 2.62
N ASP A 8 -2.24 1.05 2.27
CA ASP A 8 -1.81 -0.23 1.69
C ASP A 8 -1.79 -1.29 2.77
N LEU A 9 -2.48 -2.40 2.52
CA LEU A 9 -2.65 -3.48 3.49
C LEU A 9 -1.73 -4.65 3.15
N GLN A 10 -0.95 -5.10 4.13
CA GLN A 10 -0.21 -6.36 4.03
C GLN A 10 -0.89 -7.42 4.91
N VAL A 11 -1.42 -8.45 4.25
CA VAL A 11 -2.16 -9.54 4.90
C VAL A 11 -1.28 -10.79 5.00
N TRP A 12 -1.20 -11.31 6.21
CA TRP A 12 -0.41 -12.48 6.56
C TRP A 12 -1.30 -13.65 6.95
N GLY A 13 -1.10 -14.80 6.33
CA GLY A 13 -1.76 -16.05 6.71
C GLY A 13 -0.90 -16.88 7.68
N PRO A 14 -1.47 -17.55 8.71
CA PRO A 14 -0.69 -18.33 9.67
C PRO A 14 0.10 -19.50 9.05
N GLN A 15 -0.52 -20.27 8.16
CA GLN A 15 0.14 -21.37 7.40
C GLN A 15 0.95 -20.86 6.19
N THR A 16 1.04 -19.53 6.12
CA THR A 16 0.89 -18.69 4.96
C THR A 16 2.09 -18.13 4.26
N GLY A 17 2.78 -17.34 5.08
CA GLY A 17 3.45 -16.16 4.56
C GLY A 17 2.51 -14.96 4.34
N SER A 18 3.14 -13.83 4.04
CA SER A 18 2.52 -12.65 3.43
C SER A 18 2.03 -13.10 2.06
N ARG A 19 0.71 -13.11 1.87
CA ARG A 19 0.11 -13.63 0.63
C ARG A 19 -0.47 -12.55 -0.25
N LEU A 20 -0.79 -11.40 0.32
CA LEU A 20 -1.55 -10.37 -0.37
C LEU A 20 -1.14 -8.99 0.10
N ALA A 21 -0.81 -8.13 -0.87
CA ALA A 21 -0.78 -6.69 -0.68
C ALA A 21 -2.00 -6.08 -1.39
N ILE A 22 -2.70 -5.16 -0.73
CA ILE A 22 -3.81 -4.41 -1.32
C ILE A 22 -3.41 -2.95 -1.36
N THR A 23 -3.32 -2.39 -2.57
CA THR A 23 -3.03 -0.97 -2.79
C THR A 23 -4.33 -0.26 -3.11
N ALA A 24 -5.09 0.01 -2.04
CA ALA A 24 -6.49 0.44 -2.15
C ALA A 24 -6.67 1.75 -2.93
N GLN A 25 -5.68 2.66 -2.90
CA GLN A 25 -5.75 3.92 -3.63
C GLN A 25 -5.90 3.74 -5.14
N TYR A 26 -5.40 2.63 -5.70
CA TYR A 26 -5.52 2.27 -7.11
C TYR A 26 -6.49 1.10 -7.37
N GLY A 27 -7.09 0.51 -6.33
CA GLY A 27 -7.93 -0.68 -6.47
C GLY A 27 -7.14 -1.96 -6.79
N TRP A 28 -5.84 -2.01 -6.50
CA TRP A 28 -5.01 -3.16 -6.86
C TRP A 28 -4.94 -4.20 -5.76
N VAL A 29 -4.96 -5.46 -6.18
CA VAL A 29 -4.71 -6.64 -5.37
C VAL A 29 -3.46 -7.30 -5.94
N VAL A 30 -2.39 -7.33 -5.17
CA VAL A 30 -1.08 -7.84 -5.59
C VAL A 30 -0.81 -9.15 -4.84
N PRO A 31 -0.95 -10.31 -5.52
CA PRO A 31 -0.54 -11.58 -4.95
C PRO A 31 0.96 -11.57 -4.70
N THR A 32 1.38 -12.01 -3.51
CA THR A 32 2.81 -12.21 -3.26
C THR A 32 3.17 -13.63 -3.63
N ASP A 33 3.67 -13.83 -4.86
CA ASP A 33 4.05 -15.13 -5.45
C ASP A 33 5.32 -15.74 -4.82
N ARG A 34 5.31 -15.91 -3.50
CA ARG A 34 6.32 -16.70 -2.81
C ARG A 34 5.62 -17.86 -2.12
N LEU A 35 5.36 -18.91 -2.89
CA LEU A 35 5.26 -20.27 -2.35
C LEU A 35 6.62 -20.61 -1.71
N GLY A 36 6.81 -20.14 -0.47
CA GLY A 36 7.87 -20.61 0.38
C GLY A 36 7.52 -22.00 0.91
N PRO A 37 8.52 -22.81 1.31
CA PRO A 37 8.24 -24.05 2.02
C PRO A 37 7.39 -23.77 3.27
N VAL A 38 6.58 -24.77 3.68
CA VAL A 38 5.84 -24.71 4.95
C VAL A 38 6.83 -24.41 6.07
N MET A 39 6.61 -23.30 6.79
CA MET A 39 7.57 -22.80 7.77
C MET A 39 7.28 -23.35 9.16
N SER A 40 8.34 -23.70 9.90
CA SER A 40 8.28 -23.93 11.33
C SER A 40 7.86 -22.65 12.07
N ASP A 41 7.37 -22.79 13.29
CA ASP A 41 6.92 -21.67 14.13
C ASP A 41 7.98 -20.56 14.27
N ASP A 42 9.25 -20.93 14.47
CA ASP A 42 10.36 -19.97 14.54
C ASP A 42 10.60 -19.25 13.21
N GLY A 43 10.57 -19.97 12.09
CA GLY A 43 10.71 -19.38 10.76
C GLY A 43 9.56 -18.45 10.38
N ARG A 44 8.38 -18.59 11.01
CA ARG A 44 7.25 -17.66 10.83
C ARG A 44 7.52 -16.31 11.50
N ASN A 45 8.00 -16.34 12.75
CA ASN A 45 8.32 -15.12 13.49
C ASN A 45 9.44 -14.34 12.80
N ASP A 46 10.52 -15.02 12.41
CA ASP A 46 11.65 -14.38 11.72
C ASP A 46 11.22 -13.69 10.43
N ARG A 47 10.31 -14.30 9.66
CA ARG A 47 9.82 -13.72 8.41
C ARG A 47 8.84 -12.57 8.63
N LEU A 48 8.04 -12.61 9.70
CA LEU A 48 7.22 -11.47 10.11
C LEU A 48 8.09 -10.30 10.58
N TYR A 49 9.12 -10.57 11.39
CA TYR A 49 10.09 -9.57 11.80
C TYR A 49 10.83 -8.99 10.61
N ALA A 50 11.32 -9.82 9.68
CA ALA A 50 11.95 -9.35 8.46
C ALA A 50 11.01 -8.49 7.61
N LEU A 51 9.73 -8.86 7.49
CA LEU A 51 8.74 -8.04 6.76
C LEU A 51 8.60 -6.66 7.40
N LEU A 52 8.43 -6.60 8.72
CA LEU A 52 8.24 -5.36 9.46
C LEU A 52 9.51 -4.49 9.49
N MET A 53 10.68 -5.10 9.65
CA MET A 53 11.96 -4.39 9.76
C MET A 53 12.53 -3.95 8.40
N CYS A 54 12.21 -4.68 7.32
CA CYS A 54 12.68 -4.33 5.97
C CYS A 54 11.72 -3.38 5.22
N GLN A 55 10.72 -2.80 5.88
CA GLN A 55 9.92 -1.73 5.28
C GLN A 55 10.79 -0.47 5.14
N ASP A 56 11.33 -0.25 3.94
CA ASP A 56 11.99 1.00 3.56
C ASP A 56 10.91 2.04 3.20
N ARG A 57 11.10 3.30 3.63
CA ARG A 57 10.20 4.42 3.28
C ARG A 57 9.98 4.54 1.77
N ARG A 58 11.01 4.27 0.96
CA ARG A 58 10.93 4.29 -0.51
C ARG A 58 10.00 3.22 -1.07
N ASN A 59 9.84 2.10 -0.37
CA ASN A 59 9.01 0.98 -0.81
C ASN A 59 7.53 1.14 -0.40
N VAL A 60 7.22 2.11 0.48
CA VAL A 60 5.86 2.37 0.99
C VAL A 60 5.35 3.77 0.64
N ASP A 61 6.16 4.57 -0.04
CA ASP A 61 5.75 5.86 -0.60
C ASP A 61 5.15 5.68 -1.99
N LEU A 62 4.33 6.64 -2.40
CA LEU A 62 3.74 6.70 -3.73
C LEU A 62 4.60 7.62 -4.60
N ASP A 63 5.68 7.08 -5.15
CA ASP A 63 6.57 7.86 -6.00
C ASP A 63 5.94 8.13 -7.38
N ARG A 64 6.14 9.35 -7.89
CA ARG A 64 5.84 9.74 -9.28
C ARG A 64 7.15 10.06 -10.00
N ALA A 65 7.06 10.17 -11.32
CA ALA A 65 8.12 10.52 -12.28
C ALA A 65 8.98 11.77 -11.98
N ASP A 66 8.72 12.54 -10.91
CA ASP A 66 9.58 13.64 -10.46
C ASP A 66 10.63 13.20 -9.41
N GLU A 67 10.72 11.89 -9.12
CA GLU A 67 11.69 11.23 -8.21
C GLU A 67 11.69 11.77 -6.77
N LYS A 68 10.64 12.49 -6.35
CA LYS A 68 10.56 13.10 -5.03
C LYS A 68 9.56 12.38 -4.12
N PRO A 69 9.97 12.00 -2.89
CA PRO A 69 9.08 11.36 -1.91
C PRO A 69 7.81 12.18 -1.69
N LEU A 70 6.66 11.54 -1.84
CA LEU A 70 5.36 12.20 -1.71
C LEU A 70 4.94 12.31 -0.24
N PHE A 71 5.31 11.31 0.57
CA PHE A 71 4.95 11.24 1.98
C PHE A 71 5.40 12.47 2.76
N ASP A 72 6.66 12.88 2.64
CA ASP A 72 7.20 14.02 3.39
C ASP A 72 6.50 15.33 3.02
N ARG A 73 6.13 15.47 1.74
CA ARG A 73 5.41 16.64 1.24
C ARG A 73 3.98 16.69 1.77
N ILE A 74 3.29 15.55 1.81
CA ILE A 74 1.94 15.45 2.37
C ILE A 74 1.98 15.67 3.88
N LEU A 75 2.96 15.07 4.57
CA LEU A 75 3.17 15.24 6.01
C LEU A 75 3.37 16.72 6.36
N ALA A 76 4.19 17.45 5.59
CA ALA A 76 4.40 18.88 5.78
C ALA A 76 3.12 19.73 5.58
N LEU A 77 2.24 19.33 4.65
CA LEU A 77 1.02 20.09 4.31
C LEU A 77 -0.19 19.73 5.19
N ARG A 78 -0.31 18.48 5.62
CA ARG A 78 -1.51 17.93 6.27
C ARG A 78 -1.28 17.52 7.72
N GLY A 79 -0.03 17.42 8.16
CA GLY A 79 0.32 16.82 9.45
C GLY A 79 0.22 15.29 9.43
N PRO A 80 0.62 14.62 10.52
CA PRO A 80 0.68 13.18 10.60
C PRO A 80 -0.73 12.54 10.62
N VAL A 81 -0.83 11.33 10.10
CA VAL A 81 -2.01 10.47 10.32
C VAL A 81 -1.96 9.86 11.73
N GLY A 82 -3.12 9.74 12.36
CA GLY A 82 -3.32 8.92 13.56
C GLY A 82 -3.54 7.44 13.24
N PRO A 83 -3.66 6.59 14.29
CA PRO A 83 -3.78 5.13 14.15
C PRO A 83 -4.91 4.68 13.24
N ASP A 84 -6.06 5.35 13.31
CA ASP A 84 -7.26 4.98 12.56
C ASP A 84 -7.42 5.76 11.26
N THR A 85 -6.55 6.72 10.97
CA THR A 85 -6.64 7.58 9.79
C THR A 85 -5.61 7.25 8.72
N ILE A 86 -5.87 7.61 7.46
CA ILE A 86 -4.94 7.48 6.33
C ILE A 86 -4.89 8.77 5.51
N TYR A 87 -3.82 8.92 4.73
CA TYR A 87 -3.82 9.82 3.59
C TYR A 87 -4.62 9.21 2.44
N GLY A 88 -5.48 10.01 1.81
CA GLY A 88 -6.22 9.64 0.61
C GLY A 88 -6.32 10.79 -0.37
N PHE A 89 -6.61 10.47 -1.63
CA PHE A 89 -6.70 11.47 -2.70
C PHE A 89 -8.16 11.75 -3.09
N VAL A 90 -8.45 12.99 -3.49
CA VAL A 90 -9.77 13.38 -4.03
C VAL A 90 -9.60 14.04 -5.41
N PRO A 91 -10.13 13.43 -6.49
CA PRO A 91 -10.68 12.07 -6.57
C PRO A 91 -9.68 10.98 -6.17
N ALA A 92 -10.15 9.76 -5.87
CA ALA A 92 -9.27 8.61 -5.63
C ALA A 92 -8.38 8.34 -6.86
N LEU A 93 -7.16 7.83 -6.66
CA LEU A 93 -6.23 7.62 -7.79
C LEU A 93 -6.78 6.62 -8.82
N GLY A 94 -7.37 5.51 -8.36
CA GLY A 94 -8.06 4.53 -9.21
C GLY A 94 -9.30 5.09 -9.93
N LEU A 95 -9.77 6.29 -9.57
CA LEU A 95 -10.88 7.00 -10.21
C LEU A 95 -10.41 8.23 -11.01
N GLY A 96 -9.14 8.22 -11.45
CA GLY A 96 -8.55 9.32 -12.23
C GLY A 96 -8.02 10.48 -11.37
N GLY A 97 -7.87 10.27 -10.06
CA GLY A 97 -7.25 11.22 -9.15
C GLY A 97 -5.80 11.53 -9.50
N ALA A 98 -5.38 12.76 -9.23
CA ALA A 98 -3.99 13.16 -9.46
C ALA A 98 -3.12 12.86 -8.24
N LEU A 99 -2.03 12.11 -8.46
CA LEU A 99 -0.99 11.88 -7.46
C LEU A 99 -0.19 13.18 -7.22
N ARG A 100 -0.70 14.01 -6.30
CA ARG A 100 -0.16 15.33 -5.95
C ARG A 100 -0.37 15.62 -4.47
N PRO A 101 0.59 16.27 -3.77
CA PRO A 101 0.44 16.53 -2.34
C PRO A 101 -0.78 17.39 -1.98
N ASP A 102 -1.11 18.39 -2.81
CA ASP A 102 -2.24 19.29 -2.59
C ASP A 102 -3.61 18.59 -2.66
N ARG A 103 -3.66 17.42 -3.31
CA ARG A 103 -4.86 16.59 -3.46
C ARG A 103 -5.02 15.52 -2.39
N ALA A 104 -4.02 15.37 -1.53
CA ALA A 104 -4.10 14.48 -0.38
C ALA A 104 -4.85 15.14 0.79
N GLY A 105 -5.65 14.35 1.49
CA GLY A 105 -6.31 14.70 2.75
C GLY A 105 -6.20 13.56 3.76
N ILE A 106 -6.53 13.84 5.01
CA ILE A 106 -6.61 12.83 6.08
C ILE A 106 -8.05 12.34 6.18
N PHE A 107 -8.23 11.02 6.15
CA PHE A 107 -9.54 10.37 6.18
C PHE A 107 -9.56 9.28 7.25
N ASP A 108 -10.76 8.96 7.74
CA ASP A 108 -10.98 7.71 8.47
C ASP A 108 -10.60 6.52 7.57
N GLY A 109 -9.71 5.67 8.08
CA GLY A 109 -9.12 4.57 7.33
C GLY A 109 -10.16 3.53 6.91
N PRO A 110 -10.88 2.90 7.86
CA PRO A 110 -11.94 1.94 7.55
C PRO A 110 -12.95 2.47 6.53
N VAL A 111 -13.54 3.65 6.78
CA VAL A 111 -14.54 4.25 5.89
C VAL A 111 -13.96 4.50 4.51
N ARG A 112 -12.74 5.03 4.42
CA ARG A 112 -12.11 5.32 3.12
C ARG A 112 -11.85 4.05 2.33
N LEU A 113 -11.40 2.98 2.99
CA LEU A 113 -11.13 1.70 2.35
C LEU A 113 -12.42 1.00 1.90
N GLU A 114 -13.50 1.09 2.68
CA GLU A 114 -14.83 0.61 2.30
C GLU A 114 -15.35 1.33 1.05
N LEU A 115 -15.28 2.66 1.03
CA LEU A 115 -15.65 3.45 -0.14
C LEU A 115 -14.83 3.08 -1.37
N LEU A 116 -13.52 2.94 -1.23
CA LEU A 116 -12.67 2.51 -2.34
C LEU A 116 -13.05 1.10 -2.81
N ALA A 117 -13.35 0.17 -1.90
CA ALA A 117 -13.78 -1.17 -2.27
C ALA A 117 -15.11 -1.15 -3.03
N GLU A 118 -16.06 -0.28 -2.67
CA GLU A 118 -17.35 -0.18 -3.35
C GLU A 118 -17.26 0.48 -4.73
N PHE A 119 -16.46 1.54 -4.86
CA PHE A 119 -16.48 2.39 -6.06
C PHE A 119 -15.29 2.22 -7.00
N SER A 120 -14.19 1.61 -6.58
CA SER A 120 -13.03 1.38 -7.47
C SER A 120 -13.10 0.01 -8.15
N GLU A 121 -12.63 -0.05 -9.39
CA GLU A 121 -12.40 -1.31 -10.07
C GLU A 121 -11.29 -2.08 -9.35
N ARG A 122 -11.57 -3.33 -8.97
CA ARG A 122 -10.57 -4.21 -8.37
C ARG A 122 -9.81 -4.93 -9.46
N ARG A 123 -8.50 -4.73 -9.50
CA ARG A 123 -7.61 -5.37 -10.48
C ARG A 123 -6.59 -6.23 -9.75
N ILE A 124 -6.49 -7.50 -10.16
CA ILE A 124 -5.35 -8.33 -9.77
C ILE A 124 -4.19 -7.86 -10.64
N VAL A 125 -3.09 -7.48 -10.00
CA VAL A 125 -1.90 -6.95 -10.68
C VAL A 125 -0.73 -7.83 -10.27
N ASP A 126 -0.14 -8.50 -11.25
CA ASP A 126 1.00 -9.36 -10.99
C ASP A 126 2.29 -8.53 -10.88
N LYS A 127 3.34 -9.14 -10.34
CA LYS A 127 4.60 -8.43 -10.09
C LYS A 127 5.25 -7.91 -11.38
N GLU A 128 5.05 -8.61 -12.48
CA GLU A 128 5.52 -8.22 -13.81
C GLU A 128 4.80 -6.97 -14.32
N ASP A 129 3.48 -6.90 -14.12
CA ASP A 129 2.69 -5.70 -14.40
C ASP A 129 3.17 -4.51 -13.57
N LEU A 130 3.43 -4.72 -12.27
CA LEU A 130 4.00 -3.67 -11.43
C LEU A 130 5.35 -3.19 -11.96
N LEU A 131 6.25 -4.09 -12.36
CA LEU A 131 7.54 -3.70 -12.94
C LEU A 131 7.35 -2.88 -14.22
N HIS A 132 6.44 -3.28 -15.11
CA HIS A 132 6.14 -2.50 -16.32
C HIS A 132 5.55 -1.12 -16.01
N MET A 133 4.73 -1.00 -14.97
CA MET A 133 4.17 0.28 -14.53
C MET A 133 5.20 1.20 -13.85
N TRP A 134 6.23 0.62 -13.23
CA TRP A 134 7.31 1.36 -12.56
C TRP A 134 8.45 1.75 -13.52
N ILE A 135 8.70 0.95 -14.57
CA ILE A 135 9.79 1.18 -15.56
C ILE A 135 9.27 1.92 -16.80
N GLY A 136 7.94 1.95 -17.01
CA GLY A 136 7.28 2.60 -18.15
C GLY A 136 6.79 4.03 -17.85
N GLN A 137 7.71 4.97 -17.67
CA GLN A 137 7.50 6.43 -17.80
C GLN A 137 8.70 7.03 -18.54
#